data_AF-A0A2V6ZDZ4-F1
#
_entry.id   AF-A0A2V6ZDZ4-F1
#
_cell.length_a   1.000
_cell.length_b   1.000
_cell.length_c   1.000
_cell.angle_alpha   90.00
_cell.angle_beta   90.00
_cell.angle_gamma   90.00
#
_symmetry.space_group_name_H-M   'P 1'
#
loop_
_entity.id
_entity.type
_entity.pdbx_description
1 polymer ?
#
loop_
_entity_poly.entity_id
_entity_poly.type
_entity_poly.pdbx_seq_one_letter_code
_entity_poly.pdbx_strand_id
1 'polypeptide(L)'
;MVSRPVGSASEDVGAAPAGRQPIVSAIRSGLALLSPREAKRAVGLTIAIAVASALEIAAVTAVLPFVNVVIQPTAIHTPGLLAELYRRAGSPPEGQFIALLGFTVIVLMVLAAVGTWVILYLQNRFAASCQTRLARELLDRCIHAPYSWFLGRNSLLLSRLVYDDVVFWSRAFVQRLMMMVNDILVIAMGVALVLALSRRTGLLVLTVVALLAAASVRLTRPLLTRLAERKRVALDETLLTANQALTGIKDIKLSSRESYFSELFRAAYATVTDAHAGLNVWQETPAMI
;
A
#
# COMPACT_ATOMS: atom_id res chain seq x y z
N MET A 1 56.68 6.70 -35.70
CA MET A 1 55.46 6.57 -36.53
C MET A 1 54.76 5.29 -36.10
N VAL A 2 53.53 5.22 -35.62
CA VAL A 2 52.50 6.19 -35.22
C VAL A 2 51.70 5.44 -34.15
N SER A 3 51.61 6.04 -32.97
CA SER A 3 50.63 5.75 -31.93
C SER A 3 49.22 6.01 -32.46
N ARG A 4 48.28 5.09 -32.25
CA ARG A 4 46.84 5.39 -32.26
C ARG A 4 46.12 4.67 -31.11
N PRO A 5 45.07 5.31 -30.56
CA PRO A 5 44.83 5.34 -29.13
C PRO A 5 43.68 4.44 -28.69
N VAL A 6 43.66 4.23 -27.38
CA VAL A 6 42.58 3.68 -26.56
C VAL A 6 41.25 4.31 -26.99
N GLY A 7 40.39 3.50 -27.62
CA GLY A 7 39.00 3.85 -27.89
C GLY A 7 38.20 3.76 -26.59
N SER A 8 37.88 4.93 -26.05
CA SER A 8 36.90 5.16 -25.01
C SER A 8 35.52 4.65 -25.45
N ALA A 9 35.15 3.45 -25.00
CA ALA A 9 33.75 3.03 -24.94
C ALA A 9 33.10 3.68 -23.70
N SER A 10 32.97 5.00 -23.75
CA SER A 10 32.20 5.80 -22.81
C SER A 10 31.07 6.48 -23.58
N GLU A 11 30.16 5.67 -24.15
CA GLU A 11 28.90 6.17 -24.69
C GLU A 11 27.77 5.23 -24.26
N ASP A 12 26.73 5.87 -23.74
CA ASP A 12 25.38 5.37 -23.50
C ASP A 12 25.10 4.45 -22.31
N VAL A 13 25.49 4.91 -21.11
CA VAL A 13 24.50 4.95 -20.01
C VAL A 13 23.84 6.31 -20.05
N GLY A 14 23.11 6.55 -21.13
CA GLY A 14 22.21 7.70 -21.27
C GLY A 14 21.24 7.66 -20.11
N ALA A 15 21.23 8.75 -19.35
CA ALA A 15 20.25 9.05 -18.33
C ALA A 15 18.87 8.61 -18.82
N ALA A 16 18.27 7.63 -18.14
CA ALA A 16 16.90 7.25 -18.39
C ALA A 16 16.07 8.55 -18.38
N PRO A 17 15.34 8.87 -19.46
CA PRO A 17 14.62 10.13 -19.51
C PRO A 17 13.67 10.15 -18.33
N ALA A 18 13.78 11.19 -17.51
CA ALA A 18 12.80 11.57 -16.48
C ALA A 18 11.48 12.05 -17.13
N GLY A 19 11.06 11.37 -18.20
CA GLY A 19 9.70 11.43 -18.70
C GLY A 19 8.83 10.70 -17.71
N ARG A 20 7.71 11.34 -17.32
CA ARG A 20 6.64 10.74 -16.53
C ARG A 20 6.24 9.40 -17.15
N GLN A 21 6.85 8.31 -16.70
CA GLN A 21 6.44 6.99 -17.16
C GLN A 21 4.97 6.83 -16.77
N PRO A 22 4.11 6.40 -17.72
CA PRO A 22 2.70 6.21 -17.41
C PRO A 22 2.62 5.24 -16.23
N ILE A 23 1.78 5.54 -15.23
CA ILE A 23 1.63 4.76 -13.99
C ILE A 23 1.48 3.26 -14.28
N VAL A 24 0.81 2.93 -15.39
CA VAL A 24 0.62 1.56 -15.89
C VAL A 24 1.95 0.83 -16.15
N SER A 25 2.93 1.51 -16.74
CA SER A 25 4.25 0.93 -16.99
C SER A 25 5.05 0.71 -15.69
N ALA A 26 4.93 1.62 -14.72
CA ALA A 26 5.55 1.44 -13.41
C ALA A 26 4.92 0.25 -12.64
N ILE A 27 3.59 0.10 -12.71
CA ILE A 27 2.89 -1.05 -12.13
C ILE A 27 3.34 -2.35 -12.80
N ARG A 28 3.42 -2.37 -14.13
CA ARG A 28 3.85 -3.55 -14.89
C ARG A 28 5.28 -3.95 -14.54
N SER A 29 6.21 -2.99 -14.47
CA SER A 29 7.60 -3.25 -14.08
C SER A 29 7.70 -3.71 -12.62
N GLY A 30 6.92 -3.13 -11.72
CA GLY A 30 6.84 -3.57 -10.33
C GLY A 30 6.30 -4.99 -10.17
N LEU A 31 5.29 -5.37 -10.98
CA LEU A 31 4.73 -6.72 -11.01
C LEU A 31 5.66 -7.73 -11.68
N ALA A 32 6.45 -7.30 -12.67
CA ALA A 32 7.44 -8.16 -13.33
C ALA A 32 8.55 -8.65 -12.39
N LEU A 33 8.76 -7.97 -11.26
CA LEU A 33 9.70 -8.39 -10.21
C LEU A 33 9.17 -9.55 -9.35
N LEU A 34 7.87 -9.87 -9.42
CA LEU A 34 7.31 -11.03 -8.72
C LEU A 34 7.69 -12.33 -9.43
N SER A 35 8.07 -13.33 -8.64
CA SER A 35 8.29 -14.67 -9.16
C SER A 35 6.95 -15.32 -9.58
N PRO A 36 6.96 -16.27 -10.52
CA PRO A 36 5.74 -16.98 -10.94
C PRO A 36 5.06 -17.75 -9.79
N ARG A 37 5.82 -18.15 -8.76
CA ARG A 37 5.27 -18.78 -7.55
C ARG A 37 4.54 -17.76 -6.65
N GLU A 38 5.08 -16.55 -6.54
CA GLU A 38 4.44 -15.45 -5.80
C GLU A 38 3.19 -14.94 -6.50
N ALA A 39 3.19 -14.86 -7.83
CA ALA A 39 2.01 -14.50 -8.60
C ALA A 39 0.84 -15.47 -8.33
N LYS A 40 1.10 -16.79 -8.30
CA LYS A 40 0.08 -17.79 -7.93
C LYS A 40 -0.42 -17.63 -6.50
N ARG A 41 0.48 -17.35 -5.55
CA ARG A 41 0.10 -17.07 -4.15
C ARG A 41 -0.71 -15.78 -4.01
N ALA A 42 -0.39 -14.76 -4.80
CA ALA A 42 -1.16 -13.51 -4.84
C ALA A 42 -2.59 -13.77 -5.31
N VAL A 43 -2.80 -14.61 -6.33
CA VAL A 43 -4.15 -15.02 -6.77
C VAL A 43 -4.90 -15.75 -5.64
N GLY A 44 -4.24 -16.69 -4.96
CA GLY A 44 -4.83 -17.36 -3.79
C GLY A 44 -5.21 -16.39 -2.67
N LEU A 45 -4.37 -15.37 -2.44
CA LEU A 45 -4.65 -14.31 -1.47
C LEU A 45 -5.81 -13.42 -1.91
N THR A 46 -5.93 -13.09 -3.20
CA THR A 46 -7.08 -12.34 -3.74
C THR A 46 -8.39 -13.09 -3.52
N ILE A 47 -8.39 -14.42 -3.67
CA ILE A 47 -9.58 -15.24 -3.36
C ILE A 47 -9.90 -15.19 -1.86
N ALA A 48 -8.89 -15.32 -0.99
CA ALA A 48 -9.08 -15.22 0.45
C ALA A 48 -9.63 -13.84 0.87
N ILE A 49 -9.11 -12.77 0.25
CA ILE A 49 -9.60 -11.40 0.41
C ILE A 49 -11.08 -11.33 0.03
N ALA A 50 -11.48 -11.86 -1.14
CA ALA A 50 -12.87 -11.82 -1.57
C ALA A 50 -13.82 -12.55 -0.60
N VAL A 51 -13.39 -13.66 0.00
CA VAL A 51 -14.16 -14.36 1.04
C VAL A 51 -14.28 -13.52 2.31
N ALA A 52 -13.21 -12.88 2.75
CA ALA A 52 -13.24 -11.99 3.91
C ALA A 52 -14.14 -10.76 3.67
N SER A 53 -14.05 -10.13 2.50
CA SER A 53 -14.92 -9.02 2.11
C SER A 53 -16.39 -9.44 2.06
N ALA A 54 -16.70 -10.67 1.60
CA ALA A 54 -18.05 -11.21 1.64
C ALA A 54 -18.59 -11.34 3.07
N LEU A 55 -17.75 -11.85 3.99
CA LEU A 55 -18.09 -12.00 5.40
C LEU A 55 -18.30 -10.66 6.09
N GLU A 56 -17.45 -9.66 5.78
CA GLU A 56 -17.57 -8.30 6.28
C GLU A 56 -18.91 -7.66 5.85
N ILE A 57 -19.26 -7.80 4.58
CA ILE A 57 -20.53 -7.27 4.06
C ILE A 57 -21.71 -8.03 4.65
N ALA A 58 -21.63 -9.35 4.80
CA ALA A 58 -22.67 -10.14 5.46
C ALA A 58 -22.88 -9.67 6.91
N ALA A 59 -21.79 -9.40 7.64
CA ALA A 59 -21.84 -8.88 9.01
C ALA A 59 -22.56 -7.52 9.08
N VAL A 60 -22.18 -6.56 8.22
CA VAL A 60 -22.83 -5.24 8.15
C VAL A 60 -24.31 -5.37 7.76
N THR A 61 -24.62 -6.23 6.80
CA THR A 61 -25.98 -6.42 6.31
C THR A 61 -26.88 -7.06 7.36
N ALA A 62 -26.35 -7.95 8.20
CA ALA A 62 -27.09 -8.62 9.26
C ALA A 62 -27.54 -7.67 10.39
N VAL A 63 -26.93 -6.48 10.49
CA VAL A 63 -27.37 -5.45 11.45
C VAL A 63 -28.75 -4.91 11.08
N LEU A 64 -29.06 -4.74 9.79
CA LEU A 64 -30.35 -4.20 9.32
C LEU A 64 -31.57 -5.02 9.80
N PRO A 65 -31.65 -6.34 9.58
CA PRO A 65 -32.77 -7.12 10.09
C PRO A 65 -32.84 -7.10 11.62
N PHE A 66 -31.70 -7.10 12.33
CA PHE A 66 -31.69 -7.03 13.79
C PHE A 66 -32.30 -5.71 14.30
N VAL A 67 -31.85 -4.57 13.77
CA VAL A 67 -32.38 -3.25 14.12
C VAL A 67 -33.89 -3.17 13.83
N ASN A 68 -34.34 -3.70 12.69
CA ASN A 68 -35.76 -3.72 12.34
C ASN A 68 -36.60 -4.51 13.35
N VAL A 69 -36.15 -5.69 13.80
CA VAL A 69 -36.89 -6.47 14.81
C VAL A 69 -36.93 -5.73 16.15
N VAL A 70 -35.83 -5.07 16.55
CA VAL A 70 -35.76 -4.34 17.82
C VAL A 70 -36.70 -3.13 17.82
N ILE A 71 -36.81 -2.41 16.70
CA ILE A 71 -37.71 -1.24 16.58
C ILE A 71 -39.17 -1.67 16.46
N GLN A 72 -39.46 -2.71 15.70
CA GLN A 72 -40.81 -3.22 15.46
C GLN A 72 -40.84 -4.74 15.59
N PRO A 73 -41.11 -5.28 16.81
CA PRO A 73 -41.19 -6.72 17.04
C PRO A 73 -42.26 -7.42 16.19
N THR A 74 -43.34 -6.70 15.84
CA THR A 74 -44.41 -7.18 14.96
C THR A 74 -43.94 -7.45 13.52
N ALA A 75 -42.77 -6.94 13.12
CA ALA A 75 -42.19 -7.19 11.80
C ALA A 75 -41.85 -8.67 11.56
N ILE A 76 -41.68 -9.48 12.62
CA ILE A 76 -41.44 -10.92 12.55
C ILE A 76 -42.62 -11.67 11.90
N HIS A 77 -43.84 -11.15 12.04
CA HIS A 77 -45.06 -11.77 11.50
C HIS A 77 -45.41 -11.33 10.07
N THR A 78 -44.67 -10.36 9.52
CA THR A 78 -44.91 -9.85 8.17
C THR A 78 -44.19 -10.75 7.16
N PRO A 79 -44.82 -11.18 6.04
CA PRO A 79 -44.18 -12.04 5.06
C PRO A 79 -42.89 -11.39 4.52
N GLY A 80 -41.76 -12.10 4.69
CA GLY A 80 -40.43 -11.61 4.33
C GLY A 80 -39.32 -12.51 4.88
N LEU A 81 -38.07 -12.06 4.72
CA LEU A 81 -36.87 -12.78 5.18
C LEU A 81 -36.93 -13.11 6.69
N LEU A 82 -37.42 -12.17 7.50
CA LEU A 82 -37.55 -12.29 8.96
C LEU A 82 -38.53 -13.41 9.36
N ALA A 83 -39.70 -13.48 8.72
CA ALA A 83 -40.71 -14.50 9.02
C ALA A 83 -40.23 -15.91 8.66
N GLU A 84 -39.47 -16.05 7.57
CA GLU A 84 -38.86 -17.33 7.20
C GLU A 84 -37.78 -17.76 8.19
N LEU A 85 -36.91 -16.84 8.60
CA LEU A 85 -35.91 -17.11 9.64
C LEU A 85 -36.55 -17.47 10.98
N TYR A 86 -37.65 -16.80 11.35
CA TYR A 86 -38.41 -17.08 12.55
C TYR A 86 -39.05 -18.47 12.55
N ARG A 87 -39.67 -18.86 11.43
CA ARG A 87 -40.21 -20.22 11.25
C ARG A 87 -39.11 -21.28 11.33
N ARG A 88 -37.95 -21.05 10.70
CA ARG A 88 -36.80 -21.97 10.76
C ARG A 88 -36.18 -22.08 12.14
N ALA A 89 -36.23 -20.99 12.92
CA ALA A 89 -35.78 -20.98 14.31
C ALA A 89 -36.75 -21.69 15.27
N GLY A 90 -37.88 -22.24 14.77
CA GLY A 90 -38.86 -22.97 15.58
C GLY A 90 -39.88 -22.10 16.30
N SER A 91 -40.10 -20.86 15.82
CA SER A 91 -41.07 -19.91 16.38
C SER A 91 -40.94 -19.67 17.91
N PRO A 92 -39.75 -19.28 18.42
CA PRO A 92 -39.56 -19.01 19.84
C PRO A 92 -40.27 -17.71 20.29
N PRO A 93 -40.44 -17.47 21.60
CA PRO A 93 -40.93 -16.18 22.10
C PRO A 93 -40.13 -15.01 21.54
N GLU A 94 -40.80 -13.88 21.24
CA GLU A 94 -40.19 -12.72 20.55
C GLU A 94 -38.87 -12.27 21.20
N GLY A 95 -38.83 -12.17 22.52
CA GLY A 95 -37.61 -11.79 23.26
C GLY A 95 -36.45 -12.78 23.08
N GLN A 96 -36.74 -14.08 22.99
CA GLN A 96 -35.73 -15.11 22.75
C GLN A 96 -35.24 -15.09 21.30
N PHE A 97 -36.11 -14.81 20.33
CA PHE A 97 -35.71 -14.61 18.94
C PHE A 97 -34.80 -13.39 18.78
N ILE A 98 -35.14 -12.27 19.42
CA ILE A 98 -34.31 -11.05 19.41
C ILE A 98 -32.94 -11.32 20.02
N ALA A 99 -32.88 -12.03 21.15
CA ALA A 99 -31.61 -12.40 21.78
C ALA A 99 -30.75 -13.32 20.89
N LEU A 100 -31.37 -14.32 20.24
CA LEU A 100 -30.69 -15.22 19.31
C LEU A 100 -30.15 -14.49 18.07
N LEU A 101 -30.96 -13.61 17.49
CA LEU A 101 -30.58 -12.80 16.33
C LEU A 101 -29.45 -11.84 16.70
N GLY A 102 -29.54 -11.18 17.85
CA GLY A 102 -28.48 -10.31 18.38
C GLY A 102 -27.16 -11.07 18.60
N PHE A 103 -27.23 -12.24 19.23
CA PHE A 103 -26.05 -13.10 19.40
C PHE A 103 -25.44 -13.50 18.06
N THR A 104 -26.28 -13.86 17.08
CA THR A 104 -25.82 -14.22 15.72
C THR A 104 -25.11 -13.05 15.02
N VAL A 105 -25.65 -11.83 15.13
CA VAL A 105 -25.01 -10.63 14.58
C VAL A 105 -23.66 -10.37 15.24
N ILE A 106 -23.58 -10.48 16.58
CA ILE A 106 -22.31 -10.30 17.31
C ILE A 106 -21.27 -11.33 16.85
N VAL A 107 -21.64 -12.61 16.78
CA VAL A 107 -20.74 -13.67 16.30
C VAL A 107 -20.27 -13.38 14.87
N LEU A 108 -21.18 -12.95 13.99
CA LEU A 108 -20.85 -12.63 12.60
C LEU A 108 -19.90 -11.43 12.50
N MET A 109 -20.09 -10.38 13.31
CA MET A 109 -19.17 -9.24 13.36
C MET A 109 -17.78 -9.63 13.89
N VAL A 110 -17.71 -10.47 14.92
CA VAL A 110 -16.43 -10.97 15.44
C VAL A 110 -15.71 -11.80 14.38
N LEU A 111 -16.42 -12.70 13.68
CA LEU A 111 -15.86 -13.50 12.60
C LEU A 111 -15.35 -12.62 11.44
N ALA A 112 -16.10 -11.59 11.06
CA ALA A 112 -15.67 -10.62 10.05
C ALA A 112 -14.39 -9.89 10.49
N ALA A 113 -14.34 -9.37 11.71
CA ALA A 113 -13.18 -8.67 12.24
C ALA A 113 -11.92 -9.57 12.30
N VAL A 114 -12.08 -10.81 12.76
CA VAL A 114 -11.00 -11.82 12.76
C VAL A 114 -10.57 -12.14 11.33
N GLY A 115 -11.52 -12.28 10.40
CA GLY A 115 -11.24 -12.49 8.98
C GLY A 115 -10.37 -11.36 8.40
N THR A 116 -10.76 -10.10 8.61
CA THR A 116 -10.01 -8.93 8.17
C THR A 116 -8.60 -8.89 8.79
N TRP A 117 -8.48 -9.22 10.08
CA TRP A 117 -7.18 -9.31 10.75
C TRP A 117 -6.28 -10.40 10.16
N VAL A 118 -6.83 -11.59 9.88
CA VAL A 118 -6.10 -12.69 9.24
C VAL A 118 -5.63 -12.29 7.83
N ILE A 119 -6.47 -11.63 7.05
CA ILE A 119 -6.09 -11.11 5.73
C ILE A 119 -4.96 -10.09 5.83
N LEU A 120 -5.05 -9.14 6.76
CA LEU A 120 -3.99 -8.16 6.99
C LEU A 120 -2.67 -8.84 7.36
N TYR A 121 -2.72 -9.86 8.22
CA TYR A 121 -1.55 -10.67 8.57
C TYR A 121 -0.96 -11.39 7.35
N LEU A 122 -1.79 -12.03 6.54
CA LEU A 122 -1.37 -12.76 5.33
C LEU A 122 -0.76 -11.82 4.29
N GLN A 123 -1.33 -10.63 4.08
CA GLN A 123 -0.80 -9.60 3.17
C GLN A 123 0.60 -9.14 3.62
N ASN A 124 0.77 -8.84 4.92
CA ASN A 124 2.06 -8.47 5.48
C ASN A 124 3.10 -9.58 5.34
N ARG A 125 2.71 -10.83 5.64
CA ARG A 125 3.60 -11.99 5.53
C ARG A 125 3.99 -12.29 4.09
N PHE A 126 3.06 -12.10 3.15
CA PHE A 126 3.32 -12.24 1.71
C PHE A 126 4.32 -11.18 1.23
N ALA A 127 4.12 -9.90 1.58
CA ALA A 127 5.04 -8.83 1.24
C ALA A 127 6.44 -9.08 1.83
N ALA A 128 6.53 -9.44 3.10
CA ALA A 128 7.79 -9.78 3.75
C ALA A 128 8.51 -10.95 3.05
N SER A 129 7.78 -11.98 2.63
CA SER A 129 8.36 -13.12 1.90
C SER A 129 8.92 -12.68 0.53
N CYS A 130 8.20 -11.82 -0.19
CA CYS A 130 8.67 -11.24 -1.46
C CYS A 130 9.92 -10.39 -1.24
N GLN A 131 9.98 -9.63 -0.14
CA GLN A 131 11.13 -8.82 0.25
C GLN A 131 12.37 -9.69 0.44
N THR A 132 12.26 -10.75 1.24
CA THR A 132 13.39 -11.65 1.54
C THR A 132 13.90 -12.35 0.27
N ARG A 133 12.99 -12.80 -0.61
CA ARG A 133 13.40 -13.41 -1.88
C ARG A 133 14.15 -12.40 -2.76
N LEU A 134 13.58 -11.23 -3.01
CA LEU A 134 14.16 -10.26 -3.93
C LEU A 134 15.50 -9.72 -3.40
N ALA A 135 15.60 -9.46 -2.09
CA ALA A 135 16.86 -9.05 -1.46
C ALA A 135 17.95 -10.11 -1.65
N ARG A 136 17.62 -11.40 -1.42
CA ARG A 136 18.56 -12.51 -1.62
C ARG A 136 18.99 -12.61 -3.08
N GLU A 137 18.05 -12.55 -4.03
CA GLU A 137 18.34 -12.68 -5.45
C GLU A 137 19.19 -11.52 -5.99
N LEU A 138 18.93 -10.29 -5.54
CA LEU A 138 19.73 -9.13 -5.92
C LEU A 138 21.15 -9.22 -5.35
N LEU A 139 21.29 -9.58 -4.07
CA LEU A 139 22.60 -9.74 -3.45
C LEU A 139 23.42 -10.85 -4.12
N ASP A 140 22.78 -11.98 -4.43
CA ASP A 140 23.42 -13.11 -5.12
C ASP A 140 23.94 -12.70 -6.51
N ARG A 141 23.13 -11.99 -7.29
CA ARG A 141 23.55 -11.45 -8.59
C ARG A 141 24.67 -10.42 -8.46
N CYS A 142 24.68 -9.61 -7.40
CA CYS A 142 25.76 -8.68 -7.15
C CYS A 142 27.06 -9.43 -6.89
N ILE A 143 27.07 -10.40 -5.97
CA ILE A 143 28.29 -11.14 -5.58
C ILE A 143 28.89 -11.92 -6.77
N HIS A 144 28.07 -12.45 -7.66
CA HIS A 144 28.52 -13.19 -8.85
C HIS A 144 28.84 -12.29 -10.06
N ALA A 145 28.69 -10.97 -9.96
CA ALA A 145 29.02 -10.06 -11.05
C ALA A 145 30.55 -9.97 -11.28
N PRO A 146 31.01 -9.79 -12.53
CA PRO A 146 32.43 -9.64 -12.83
C PRO A 146 33.02 -8.42 -12.12
N TYR A 147 34.26 -8.52 -11.64
CA TYR A 147 34.90 -7.45 -10.87
C TYR A 147 34.97 -6.11 -11.61
N SER A 148 35.08 -6.13 -12.94
CA SER A 148 35.02 -4.94 -13.80
C SER A 148 33.72 -4.15 -13.65
N TRP A 149 32.61 -4.79 -13.33
CA TRP A 149 31.32 -4.14 -13.08
C TRP A 149 31.30 -3.41 -11.73
N PHE A 150 32.02 -3.92 -10.73
CA PHE A 150 32.14 -3.29 -9.42
C PHE A 150 33.02 -2.04 -9.43
N LEU A 151 34.09 -2.03 -10.23
CA LEU A 151 35.04 -0.91 -10.30
C LEU A 151 34.41 0.41 -10.74
N GLY A 152 33.28 0.36 -11.47
CA GLY A 152 32.55 1.55 -11.93
C GLY A 152 31.38 1.98 -11.04
N ARG A 153 31.13 1.32 -9.90
CA ARG A 153 29.93 1.57 -9.07
C ARG A 153 30.28 1.90 -7.63
N ASN A 154 29.52 2.83 -7.06
CA ASN A 154 29.63 3.18 -5.65
C ASN A 154 29.01 2.06 -4.78
N SER A 155 29.82 1.46 -3.90
CA SER A 155 29.40 0.41 -2.96
C SER A 155 28.25 0.85 -2.05
N LEU A 156 28.15 2.14 -1.70
CA LEU A 156 27.05 2.69 -0.92
C LEU A 156 25.72 2.62 -1.68
N LEU A 157 25.74 2.97 -2.97
CA LEU A 157 24.54 2.91 -3.82
C LEU A 157 24.07 1.46 -4.00
N LEU A 158 25.00 0.51 -4.08
CA LEU A 158 24.67 -0.91 -4.20
C LEU A 158 24.06 -1.46 -2.90
N SER A 159 24.61 -1.08 -1.74
CA SER A 159 24.04 -1.43 -0.43
C SER A 159 22.64 -0.86 -0.24
N ARG A 160 22.45 0.42 -0.61
CA ARG A 160 21.14 1.09 -0.57
C ARG A 160 20.11 0.41 -1.47
N LEU A 161 20.51 -0.01 -2.68
CA LEU A 161 19.64 -0.75 -3.59
C LEU A 161 19.12 -2.05 -2.95
N VAL A 162 19.99 -2.81 -2.30
CA VAL A 162 19.62 -4.10 -1.70
C VAL A 162 18.78 -3.92 -0.43
N TYR A 163 19.07 -2.89 0.38
CA TYR A 163 18.42 -2.70 1.67
C TYR A 163 17.16 -1.81 1.58
N ASP A 164 17.27 -0.61 1.03
CA ASP A 164 16.18 0.38 1.04
C ASP A 164 15.22 0.19 -0.13
N ASP A 165 15.72 0.03 -1.36
CA ASP A 165 14.87 -0.01 -2.55
C ASP A 165 14.02 -1.29 -2.60
N VAL A 166 14.55 -2.42 -2.11
CA VAL A 166 13.79 -3.68 -1.99
C VAL A 166 12.69 -3.58 -0.93
N VAL A 167 12.97 -2.94 0.21
CA VAL A 167 11.98 -2.68 1.26
C VAL A 167 10.89 -1.76 0.71
N PHE A 168 11.27 -0.72 -0.02
CA PHE A 168 10.33 0.20 -0.65
C PHE A 168 9.45 -0.52 -1.69
N TRP A 169 10.02 -1.37 -2.54
CA TRP A 169 9.22 -2.16 -3.48
C TRP A 169 8.25 -3.11 -2.75
N SER A 170 8.69 -3.84 -1.72
CA SER A 170 7.82 -4.79 -1.03
C SER A 170 6.71 -4.10 -0.23
N ARG A 171 7.07 -3.23 0.73
CA ARG A 171 6.10 -2.62 1.64
C ARG A 171 5.33 -1.48 0.98
N ALA A 172 6.02 -0.70 0.18
CA ALA A 172 5.47 0.52 -0.40
C ALA A 172 4.81 0.28 -1.76
N PHE A 173 5.05 -0.86 -2.43
CA PHE A 173 4.34 -1.20 -3.68
C PHE A 173 3.51 -2.48 -3.54
N VAL A 174 4.10 -3.63 -3.22
CA VAL A 174 3.36 -4.92 -3.19
C VAL A 174 2.27 -4.94 -2.13
N GLN A 175 2.59 -4.58 -0.88
CA GLN A 175 1.62 -4.55 0.21
C GLN A 175 0.50 -3.54 -0.07
N ARG A 176 0.83 -2.31 -0.49
CA ARG A 176 -0.18 -1.29 -0.81
C ARG A 176 -1.07 -1.70 -1.96
N LEU A 177 -0.54 -2.39 -2.97
CA LEU A 177 -1.35 -2.91 -4.06
C LEU A 177 -2.35 -3.96 -3.57
N MET A 178 -1.94 -4.88 -2.69
CA MET A 178 -2.84 -5.88 -2.11
C MET A 178 -3.92 -5.26 -1.22
N MET A 179 -3.58 -4.24 -0.42
CA MET A 179 -4.54 -3.47 0.36
C MET A 179 -5.55 -2.74 -0.55
N MET A 180 -5.09 -2.09 -1.62
CA MET A 180 -5.99 -1.46 -2.60
C MET A 180 -6.96 -2.47 -3.22
N VAL A 181 -6.50 -3.69 -3.55
CA VAL A 181 -7.39 -4.74 -4.06
C VAL A 181 -8.46 -5.12 -3.03
N ASN A 182 -8.09 -5.24 -1.75
CA ASN A 182 -9.04 -5.48 -0.67
C ASN A 182 -10.10 -4.37 -0.58
N ASP A 183 -9.67 -3.11 -0.54
CA ASP A 183 -10.58 -1.98 -0.38
C ASP A 183 -11.53 -1.86 -1.58
N ILE A 184 -11.02 -2.06 -2.80
CA ILE A 184 -11.85 -2.09 -4.01
C ILE A 184 -12.88 -3.21 -3.95
N LEU A 185 -12.51 -4.41 -3.49
CA LEU A 185 -13.43 -5.54 -3.39
C LEU A 185 -14.54 -5.29 -2.37
N VAL A 186 -14.19 -4.78 -1.18
CA VAL A 186 -15.18 -4.41 -0.14
C VAL A 186 -16.15 -3.35 -0.68
N ILE A 187 -15.63 -2.28 -1.30
CA ILE A 187 -16.47 -1.22 -1.89
C ILE A 187 -17.34 -1.78 -3.01
N ALA A 188 -16.77 -2.55 -3.94
CA ALA A 188 -17.50 -3.10 -5.08
C ALA A 188 -18.64 -4.04 -4.65
N MET A 189 -18.36 -4.93 -3.70
CA MET A 189 -19.36 -5.85 -3.17
C MET A 189 -20.43 -5.11 -2.34
N GLY A 190 -20.04 -4.08 -1.57
CA GLY A 190 -20.98 -3.24 -0.83
C GLY A 190 -21.92 -2.47 -1.76
N VAL A 191 -21.39 -1.85 -2.82
CA VAL A 191 -22.18 -1.19 -3.87
C VAL A 191 -23.10 -2.19 -4.57
N ALA A 192 -22.59 -3.38 -4.93
CA ALA A 192 -23.39 -4.43 -5.56
C ALA A 192 -24.58 -4.86 -4.69
N LEU A 193 -24.36 -4.98 -3.37
CA LEU A 193 -25.43 -5.26 -2.41
C LEU A 193 -26.48 -4.14 -2.37
N VAL A 194 -26.06 -2.87 -2.25
CA VAL A 194 -27.02 -1.74 -2.20
C VAL A 194 -27.84 -1.66 -3.50
N LEU A 195 -27.21 -1.90 -4.65
CA LEU A 195 -27.89 -1.97 -5.94
C LEU A 195 -28.90 -3.12 -6.02
N ALA A 196 -28.61 -4.26 -5.37
CA ALA A 196 -29.52 -5.39 -5.28
C ALA A 196 -30.74 -5.11 -4.38
N LEU A 197 -30.55 -4.37 -3.28
CA LEU A 197 -31.66 -3.96 -2.40
C LEU A 197 -32.53 -2.89 -3.07
N SER A 198 -31.91 -1.90 -3.71
CA SER A 198 -32.63 -0.75 -4.24
C SER A 198 -31.85 0.00 -5.32
N ARG A 199 -32.33 -0.11 -6.57
CA ARG A 199 -31.63 0.46 -7.75
C ARG A 199 -31.44 1.98 -7.69
N ARG A 200 -32.41 2.73 -7.14
CA ARG A 200 -32.36 4.20 -7.08
C ARG A 200 -31.34 4.70 -6.04
N THR A 201 -31.41 4.18 -4.83
CA THR A 201 -30.51 4.51 -3.71
C THR A 201 -29.08 4.04 -3.98
N GLY A 202 -28.89 2.86 -4.59
CA GLY A 202 -27.56 2.39 -4.98
C GLY A 202 -26.88 3.27 -6.04
N LEU A 203 -27.62 3.78 -7.03
CA LEU A 203 -27.08 4.74 -7.99
C LEU A 203 -26.67 6.04 -7.31
N LEU A 204 -27.48 6.56 -6.39
CA LEU A 204 -27.16 7.77 -5.64
C LEU A 204 -25.88 7.59 -4.82
N VAL A 205 -25.78 6.52 -4.03
CA VAL A 205 -24.57 6.22 -3.24
C VAL A 205 -23.34 6.10 -4.14
N LEU A 206 -23.44 5.38 -5.26
CA LEU A 206 -22.34 5.23 -6.21
C LEU A 206 -21.88 6.59 -6.75
N THR A 207 -22.82 7.47 -7.14
CA THR A 207 -22.47 8.81 -7.64
C THR A 207 -21.79 9.68 -6.59
N VAL A 208 -22.27 9.64 -5.34
CA VAL A 208 -21.70 10.42 -4.24
C VAL A 208 -20.29 9.92 -3.91
N VAL A 209 -20.11 8.61 -3.75
CA VAL A 209 -18.80 8.00 -3.46
C VAL A 209 -17.82 8.28 -4.60
N ALA A 210 -18.24 8.12 -5.85
CA ALA A 210 -17.38 8.39 -7.01
C ALA A 210 -16.98 9.88 -7.09
N LEU A 211 -17.89 10.80 -6.79
CA LEU A 211 -17.62 12.23 -6.81
C LEU A 211 -16.66 12.65 -5.69
N LEU A 212 -16.87 12.15 -4.48
CA LEU A 212 -15.97 12.38 -3.34
C LEU A 212 -14.57 11.82 -3.61
N ALA A 213 -14.47 10.58 -4.12
CA ALA A 213 -13.21 9.96 -4.49
C ALA A 213 -12.49 10.77 -5.59
N ALA A 214 -13.21 11.20 -6.63
CA ALA A 214 -12.64 12.01 -7.71
C ALA A 214 -12.16 13.39 -7.23
N ALA A 215 -12.93 14.05 -6.36
CA ALA A 215 -12.56 15.32 -5.76
C ALA A 215 -11.30 15.17 -4.89
N SER A 216 -11.27 14.16 -4.02
CA SER A 216 -10.15 13.85 -3.13
C SER A 216 -8.86 13.60 -3.92
N VAL A 217 -8.92 12.76 -4.96
CA VAL A 217 -7.76 12.46 -5.81
C VAL A 217 -7.26 13.70 -6.56
N ARG A 218 -8.16 14.53 -7.11
CA ARG A 218 -7.76 15.74 -7.87
C ARG A 218 -7.09 16.78 -6.97
N LEU A 219 -7.55 16.93 -5.74
CA LEU A 219 -7.02 17.93 -4.81
C LEU A 219 -5.66 17.51 -4.23
N THR A 220 -5.52 16.24 -3.86
CA THR A 220 -4.35 15.74 -3.13
C THR A 220 -3.18 15.37 -4.04
N ARG A 221 -3.42 14.75 -5.22
CA ARG A 221 -2.35 14.26 -6.10
C ARG A 221 -1.26 15.30 -6.45
N PRO A 222 -1.59 16.50 -6.97
CA PRO A 222 -0.55 17.43 -7.42
C PRO A 222 0.35 17.89 -6.26
N LEU A 223 -0.21 17.99 -5.05
CA LEU A 223 0.54 18.36 -3.86
C LEU A 223 1.44 17.21 -3.37
N LEU A 224 0.89 16.00 -3.24
CA LEU A 224 1.65 14.82 -2.82
C LEU A 224 2.80 14.50 -3.76
N THR A 225 2.58 14.58 -5.08
CA THR A 225 3.64 14.32 -6.07
C THR A 225 4.77 15.32 -5.97
N ARG A 226 4.49 16.62 -5.81
CA ARG A 226 5.51 17.67 -5.63
C ARG A 226 6.30 17.49 -4.34
N LEU A 227 5.62 17.19 -3.22
CA LEU A 227 6.28 16.95 -1.93
C LEU A 227 7.14 15.68 -1.93
N ALA A 228 6.67 14.61 -2.56
CA ALA A 228 7.41 13.36 -2.70
C ALA A 228 8.67 13.52 -3.56
N GLU A 229 8.58 14.27 -4.65
CA GLU A 229 9.73 14.56 -5.51
C GLU A 229 10.77 15.44 -4.79
N ARG A 230 10.32 16.49 -4.09
CA ARG A 230 11.21 17.31 -3.24
C ARG A 230 11.92 16.49 -2.17
N LYS A 231 11.19 15.62 -1.46
CA LYS A 231 11.77 14.72 -0.45
C LYS A 231 12.84 13.83 -1.06
N ARG A 232 12.56 13.22 -2.23
CA ARG A 232 13.48 12.30 -2.89
C ARG A 232 14.79 12.98 -3.29
N VAL A 233 14.71 14.14 -3.95
CA VAL A 233 15.90 14.91 -4.37
C VAL A 233 16.74 15.34 -3.17
N ALA A 234 16.11 15.92 -2.14
CA ALA A 234 16.82 16.37 -0.94
C ALA A 234 17.47 15.21 -0.17
N LEU A 235 16.84 14.03 -0.15
CA LEU A 235 17.36 12.86 0.55
C LEU A 235 18.60 12.29 -0.15
N ASP A 236 18.64 12.31 -1.48
CA ASP A 236 19.82 11.90 -2.25
C ASP A 236 21.00 12.85 -2.02
N GLU A 237 20.76 14.16 -2.03
CA GLU A 237 21.78 15.18 -1.72
C GLU A 237 22.32 15.03 -0.29
N THR A 238 21.44 14.77 0.67
CA THR A 238 21.82 14.64 2.08
C THR A 238 22.67 13.39 2.32
N LEU A 239 22.34 12.27 1.68
CA LEU A 239 23.14 11.03 1.76
C LEU A 239 24.52 11.21 1.12
N LEU A 240 24.61 11.90 -0.01
CA LEU A 240 25.89 12.22 -0.65
C LEU A 240 26.76 13.09 0.25
N THR A 241 26.18 14.16 0.81
CA THR A 241 26.87 15.08 1.74
C THR A 241 27.38 14.35 2.97
N ALA A 242 26.55 13.50 3.58
CA ALA A 242 26.95 12.70 4.73
C ALA A 242 28.09 11.75 4.39
N ASN A 243 28.00 11.06 3.25
CA ASN A 243 29.03 10.10 2.84
C ASN A 243 30.38 10.79 2.54
N GLN A 244 30.36 11.95 1.88
CA GLN A 244 31.57 12.75 1.64
C GLN A 244 32.19 13.24 2.95
N ALA A 245 31.37 13.75 3.87
CA ALA A 245 31.85 14.21 5.18
C ALA A 245 32.49 13.09 6.00
N LEU A 246 31.88 11.90 6.01
CA LEU A 246 32.41 10.75 6.75
C LEU A 246 33.66 10.15 6.10
N THR A 247 33.73 10.10 4.78
CA THR A 247 34.90 9.59 4.05
C THR A 247 36.08 10.56 4.16
N GLY A 248 35.82 11.87 4.10
CA GLY A 248 36.81 12.94 4.23
C GLY A 248 37.08 13.42 5.66
N ILE A 249 36.69 12.65 6.68
CA ILE A 249 36.72 13.11 8.08
C ILE A 249 38.11 13.59 8.54
N LYS A 250 39.19 12.98 8.03
CA LYS A 250 40.57 13.37 8.34
C LYS A 250 40.87 14.77 7.83
N ASP A 251 40.51 15.07 6.58
CA ASP A 251 40.74 16.38 5.95
C ASP A 251 39.89 17.47 6.62
N ILE A 252 38.67 17.13 7.05
CA ILE A 252 37.79 18.03 7.78
C ILE A 252 38.38 18.39 9.15
N LYS A 253 38.92 17.39 9.86
CA LYS A 253 39.61 17.57 11.15
C LYS A 253 40.90 18.38 11.02
N LEU A 254 41.67 18.14 9.96
CA LEU A 254 42.91 18.88 9.66
C LEU A 254 42.64 20.34 9.29
N SER A 255 41.52 20.63 8.64
CA SER A 255 41.14 21.98 8.21
C SER A 255 40.30 22.76 9.24
N SER A 256 39.97 22.15 10.39
CA SER A 256 39.09 22.73 11.43
C SER A 256 37.75 23.25 10.88
N ARG A 257 37.20 22.56 9.87
CA ARG A 257 35.95 22.93 9.17
C ARG A 257 34.74 22.09 9.59
N GLU A 258 34.75 21.51 10.79
CA GLU A 258 33.65 20.66 11.26
C GLU A 258 32.30 21.39 11.25
N SER A 259 32.27 22.63 11.74
CA SER A 259 31.05 23.43 11.80
C SER A 259 30.44 23.70 10.42
N TYR A 260 31.27 23.85 9.38
CA TYR A 260 30.80 24.06 8.02
C TYR A 260 30.07 22.83 7.47
N PHE A 261 30.67 21.63 7.60
CA PHE A 261 30.04 20.39 7.15
C PHE A 261 28.80 20.03 7.98
N SER A 262 28.82 20.32 9.29
CA SER A 262 27.65 20.16 10.15
C SER A 262 26.48 21.04 9.68
N GLU A 263 26.75 22.30 9.35
CA GLU A 263 25.73 23.25 8.90
C GLU A 263 25.22 22.92 7.50
N LEU A 264 26.10 22.47 6.61
CA LEU A 264 25.74 21.99 5.28
C LEU A 264 24.79 20.78 5.35
N PHE A 265 25.12 19.80 6.20
CA PHE A 265 24.24 18.65 6.44
C PHE A 265 22.90 19.08 7.07
N ARG A 266 22.92 19.99 8.04
CA ARG A 266 21.70 20.53 8.68
C ARG A 266 20.76 21.16 7.65
N ALA A 267 21.30 21.98 6.73
CA ALA A 267 20.52 22.63 5.69
C ALA A 267 19.89 21.63 4.70
N ALA A 268 20.66 20.63 4.26
CA ALA A 268 20.15 19.58 3.37
C ALA A 268 19.08 18.72 4.06
N TYR A 269 19.33 18.31 5.31
CA TYR A 269 18.42 17.45 6.08
C TYR A 269 17.13 18.18 6.47
N ALA A 270 17.18 19.49 6.74
CA ALA A 270 15.98 20.31 7.02
C ALA A 270 14.95 20.25 5.89
N THR A 271 15.42 20.27 4.63
CA THR A 271 14.53 20.15 3.46
C THR A 271 13.86 18.78 3.39
N VAL A 272 14.56 17.72 3.80
CA VAL A 272 14.00 16.36 3.90
C VAL A 272 12.94 16.29 5.00
N THR A 273 13.21 16.87 6.17
CA THR A 273 12.27 16.85 7.30
C THR A 273 11.01 17.67 7.01
N ASP A 274 11.13 18.83 6.38
CA ASP A 274 9.98 19.68 6.06
C ASP A 274 9.10 19.01 4.99
N ALA A 275 9.71 18.44 3.96
CA ALA A 275 8.98 17.68 2.95
C ALA A 275 8.33 16.42 3.55
N HIS A 276 9.01 15.75 4.51
CA HIS A 276 8.45 14.59 5.18
C HIS A 276 7.31 14.93 6.13
N ALA A 277 7.43 16.02 6.90
CA ALA A 277 6.38 16.52 7.78
C ALA A 277 5.14 16.91 6.96
N GLY A 278 5.33 17.64 5.86
CA GLY A 278 4.26 17.93 4.91
C GLY A 278 3.60 16.65 4.40
N LEU A 279 4.37 15.66 3.95
CA LEU A 279 3.81 14.38 3.49
C LEU A 279 3.04 13.64 4.57
N ASN A 280 3.54 13.59 5.81
CA ASN A 280 2.86 12.90 6.90
C ASN A 280 1.54 13.58 7.24
N VAL A 281 1.51 14.92 7.31
CA VAL A 281 0.26 15.66 7.55
C VAL A 281 -0.77 15.35 6.46
N TRP A 282 -0.36 15.32 5.19
CA TRP A 282 -1.26 14.99 4.08
C TRP A 282 -1.58 13.49 3.93
N GLN A 283 -0.83 12.61 4.60
CA GLN A 283 -1.07 11.16 4.62
C GLN A 283 -1.92 10.72 5.82
N GLU A 284 -1.78 11.40 6.96
CA GLU A 284 -2.54 11.15 8.19
C GLU A 284 -3.84 11.94 8.24
N THR A 285 -3.94 13.07 7.53
CA THR A 285 -5.26 13.64 7.23
C THR A 285 -6.02 12.57 6.45
N PRO A 286 -7.12 12.03 7.00
CA PRO A 286 -7.96 11.11 6.25
C PRO A 286 -8.28 11.84 4.96
N ALA A 287 -7.91 11.25 3.82
CA ALA A 287 -8.36 11.74 2.53
C ALA A 287 -9.86 11.95 2.70
N MET A 288 -10.35 13.20 2.68
CA MET A 288 -11.74 13.53 3.00
C MET A 288 -12.67 12.64 2.17
N ILE A 289 -13.11 11.55 2.79
CA ILE A 289 -14.08 10.55 2.38
C ILE A 289 -14.77 10.18 3.68
#